data_AF-A0A7K5DC11-F1
#
_entry.id   AF-A0A7K5DC11-F1
#
_cell.length_a   1.000
_cell.length_b   1.000
_cell.length_c   1.000
_cell.angle_alpha   90.00
_cell.angle_beta   90.00
_cell.angle_gamma   90.00
#
_symmetry.space_group_name_H-M   'P 1'
#
loop_
_entity.id
_entity.type
_entity.pdbx_description
1 polymer ?
#
loop_
_entity_poly.entity_id
_entity_poly.type
_entity_poly.pdbx_seq_one_letter_code
_entity_poly.pdbx_strand_id
1 'polypeptide(L)'
;ESISVLSDALSQIESQGNVAMNSTSSGSAASSSVDTASIVGRKLATNVYKYTHLEPILYALGVGMSTKDPDHLKFLFEGSEEFCCLPSFGVIPAQSSMFDGVPSLPGLNIDLAKVWKRELTSVSTVADILDKGSGAVLLIDVNTYCGKDLVCYNQFSLFFVGAGGFGGKRTSERAKLTANPPKRLPDAVISDVTTSDQAALYRLSGDWNPLHLDPSFAALGGFKKPILHGLCTFGFAARNVLKQFASNDVNRFKAIKVRFAKPVFPGQTLQTEMWKEGNRIHFQTKVKETGEVAIAGGYVDIIPALDKPSAREPLKTVGLQSDLVFEEISRRVKELGNELVKKVNAVFQWDITKDGKTAMQWTIDLKNGSGAVYQGPARNSPDTTFTLSDEDFMDVVQQKTNPQKAFFSGKLKVKGNIMLSQKLEMILKDYAKL
;
A
#
# COMPACT_ATOMS: atom_id res chain seq x y z
N GLU A 1 28.11 3.82 11.07
CA GLU A 1 28.33 2.42 11.51
C GLU A 1 27.65 1.36 10.61
N SER A 2 26.51 1.62 9.98
CA SER A 2 25.83 0.71 9.02
C SER A 2 26.66 0.44 7.75
N ILE A 3 27.17 1.49 7.10
CA ILE A 3 28.04 1.36 5.92
C ILE A 3 29.36 0.66 6.26
N SER A 4 29.90 0.87 7.47
CA SER A 4 31.14 0.19 7.87
C SER A 4 30.92 -1.31 8.00
N VAL A 5 29.78 -1.82 8.49
CA VAL A 5 29.56 -3.28 8.54
C VAL A 5 29.41 -3.91 7.15
N LEU A 6 28.75 -3.23 6.20
CA LEU A 6 28.67 -3.69 4.82
C LEU A 6 30.04 -3.63 4.13
N SER A 7 30.78 -2.54 4.33
CA SER A 7 32.15 -2.35 3.86
C SER A 7 33.15 -3.27 4.57
N ASP A 8 32.90 -3.70 5.80
CA ASP A 8 33.73 -4.61 6.60
C ASP A 8 33.46 -6.05 6.18
N ALA A 9 32.19 -6.42 5.97
CA ALA A 9 31.83 -7.71 5.41
C ALA A 9 32.37 -7.85 3.98
N LEU A 10 32.24 -6.81 3.16
CA LEU A 10 32.80 -6.76 1.81
C LEU A 10 34.33 -6.72 1.84
N SER A 11 34.96 -5.90 2.68
CA SER A 11 36.43 -5.85 2.77
C SER A 11 37.02 -7.11 3.39
N GLN A 12 36.32 -7.84 4.26
CA GLN A 12 36.76 -9.17 4.70
C GLN A 12 36.64 -10.22 3.60
N ILE A 13 35.62 -10.11 2.73
CA ILE A 13 35.51 -10.96 1.53
C ILE A 13 36.61 -10.60 0.51
N GLU A 14 36.88 -9.31 0.29
CA GLU A 14 37.86 -8.78 -0.66
C GLU A 14 39.33 -8.86 -0.17
N SER A 15 39.59 -8.79 1.13
CA SER A 15 40.96 -8.86 1.69
C SER A 15 41.47 -10.29 1.87
N GLN A 16 40.55 -11.27 1.95
CA GLN A 16 40.91 -12.69 2.04
C GLN A 16 40.92 -13.35 0.66
N GLY A 17 40.10 -12.89 -0.30
CA GLY A 17 40.24 -13.27 -1.71
C GLY A 17 41.16 -12.31 -2.46
N ASN A 18 42.36 -12.75 -2.88
CA ASN A 18 43.19 -11.99 -3.82
C ASN A 18 42.41 -11.73 -5.13
N VAL A 19 41.71 -10.59 -5.23
CA VAL A 19 41.01 -10.16 -6.45
C VAL A 19 41.79 -8.98 -7.03
N ALA A 20 42.82 -9.30 -7.82
CA ALA A 20 43.37 -8.36 -8.78
C ALA A 20 42.42 -8.26 -9.98
N MET A 21 42.19 -7.04 -10.49
CA MET A 21 41.55 -6.82 -11.78
C MET A 21 42.29 -7.61 -12.87
N ASN A 22 41.57 -8.51 -13.54
CA ASN A 22 41.94 -9.30 -14.72
C ASN A 22 43.41 -9.26 -15.17
N SER A 23 44.14 -10.34 -14.92
CA SER A 23 45.05 -10.91 -15.91
C SER A 23 44.99 -12.43 -15.84
N THR A 24 44.77 -13.06 -16.99
CA THR A 24 44.81 -14.52 -17.16
C THR A 24 46.18 -15.04 -16.76
N SER A 25 46.29 -15.67 -15.60
CA SER A 25 47.37 -16.62 -15.30
C SER A 25 46.90 -17.64 -14.27
N SER A 26 47.17 -18.89 -14.59
CA SER A 26 46.94 -20.07 -13.75
C SER A 26 47.83 -20.02 -12.52
N GLY A 27 47.25 -19.73 -11.35
CA GLY A 27 47.92 -19.82 -10.06
C GLY A 27 46.96 -20.38 -9.03
N SER A 28 47.35 -21.50 -8.41
CA SER A 28 46.60 -22.14 -7.32
C SER A 28 46.51 -21.19 -6.11
N ALA A 29 45.33 -20.60 -5.89
CA ALA A 29 45.06 -19.79 -4.71
C ALA A 29 44.60 -20.70 -3.55
N ALA A 30 45.33 -20.62 -2.43
CA ALA A 30 44.94 -21.25 -1.18
C ALA A 30 43.58 -20.71 -0.70
N SER A 31 42.67 -21.60 -0.33
CA SER A 31 41.34 -21.25 0.16
C SER A 31 41.40 -20.65 1.57
N SER A 32 41.46 -19.32 1.68
CA SER A 32 41.08 -18.65 2.92
C SER A 32 39.55 -18.70 3.04
N SER A 33 39.05 -19.54 3.94
CA SER A 33 37.63 -19.61 4.25
C SER A 33 37.19 -18.28 4.88
N VAL A 34 36.32 -17.53 4.21
CA VAL A 34 35.65 -16.36 4.80
C VAL A 34 34.83 -16.85 6.00
N ASP A 35 35.10 -16.32 7.20
CA ASP A 35 34.35 -16.64 8.41
C ASP A 35 32.97 -15.97 8.38
N THR A 36 32.07 -16.55 7.58
CA THR A 36 30.68 -16.11 7.48
C THR A 36 29.91 -16.32 8.80
N ALA A 37 30.37 -17.21 9.68
CA ALA A 37 29.67 -17.53 10.93
C ALA A 37 29.71 -16.36 11.92
N SER A 38 30.78 -15.56 11.94
CA SER A 38 30.87 -14.36 12.77
C SER A 38 29.99 -13.19 12.28
N ILE A 39 29.58 -13.20 11.01
CA ILE A 39 28.77 -12.13 10.40
C ILE A 39 27.27 -12.45 10.50
N VAL A 40 26.90 -13.72 10.36
CA VAL A 40 25.50 -14.16 10.43
C VAL A 40 24.91 -13.94 11.82
N GLY A 41 23.74 -13.29 11.88
CA GLY A 41 23.07 -12.91 13.13
C GLY A 41 23.50 -11.55 13.68
N ARG A 42 24.51 -10.90 13.08
CA ARG A 42 24.92 -9.54 13.47
C ARG A 42 23.78 -8.56 13.21
N LYS A 43 23.37 -7.84 14.26
CA LYS A 43 22.48 -6.68 14.14
C LYS A 43 23.27 -5.52 13.55
N LEU A 44 22.67 -4.84 12.57
CA LEU A 44 23.21 -3.60 12.02
C LEU A 44 22.62 -2.40 12.77
N ALA A 45 23.08 -1.20 12.43
CA ALA A 45 22.61 0.02 13.06
C ALA A 45 21.08 0.15 12.95
N THR A 46 20.45 0.52 14.08
CA THR A 46 19.04 0.88 14.11
C THR A 46 18.85 2.20 13.38
N ASN A 47 17.85 2.26 12.49
CA ASN A 47 17.51 3.48 11.76
C ASN A 47 16.12 3.95 12.16
N VAL A 48 15.96 5.27 12.30
CA VAL A 48 14.67 5.91 12.58
C VAL A 48 14.22 6.62 11.32
N TYR A 49 13.10 6.19 10.76
CA TYR A 49 12.48 6.79 9.59
C TYR A 49 11.27 7.61 10.02
N LYS A 50 11.30 8.91 9.73
CA LYS A 50 10.23 9.86 10.03
C LYS A 50 9.53 10.23 8.75
N TYR A 51 8.20 10.17 8.76
CA TYR A 51 7.39 10.54 7.61
C TYR A 51 6.05 11.14 8.03
N THR A 52 5.43 11.79 7.06
CA THR A 52 4.11 12.42 7.09
C THR A 52 3.22 11.80 6.01
N HIS A 53 2.15 12.46 5.57
CA HIS A 53 1.41 12.00 4.37
C HIS A 53 2.20 12.21 3.08
N LEU A 54 3.19 13.12 3.06
CA LEU A 54 3.96 13.47 1.87
C LEU A 54 4.71 12.28 1.29
N GLU A 55 5.46 11.54 2.11
CA GLU A 55 6.31 10.44 1.62
C GLU A 55 5.50 9.27 1.06
N PRO A 56 4.39 8.82 1.68
CA PRO A 56 3.45 7.87 1.08
C PRO A 56 2.87 8.33 -0.26
N ILE A 57 2.46 9.60 -0.39
CA ILE A 57 1.91 10.16 -1.63
C ILE A 57 2.98 10.21 -2.71
N LEU A 58 4.18 10.68 -2.36
CA LEU A 58 5.33 10.74 -3.25
C LEU A 58 5.72 9.35 -3.75
N TYR A 59 5.74 8.36 -2.84
CA TYR A 59 5.93 6.97 -3.20
C TYR A 59 4.83 6.48 -4.15
N ALA A 60 3.55 6.72 -3.83
CA ALA A 60 2.42 6.30 -4.65
C ALA A 60 2.52 6.83 -6.09
N LEU A 61 2.85 8.12 -6.26
CA LEU A 61 3.14 8.72 -7.57
C LEU A 61 4.37 8.10 -8.23
N GLY A 62 5.45 7.91 -7.47
CA GLY A 62 6.69 7.29 -7.93
C GLY A 62 6.52 5.83 -8.36
N VAL A 63 5.48 5.16 -7.86
CA VAL A 63 5.01 3.84 -8.31
C VAL A 63 3.70 3.97 -9.07
N GLY A 64 3.55 4.98 -9.92
CA GLY A 64 2.55 5.02 -11.01
C GLY A 64 1.09 5.21 -10.63
N MET A 65 0.76 5.53 -9.37
CA MET A 65 -0.58 6.02 -9.05
C MET A 65 -0.83 7.36 -9.76
N SER A 66 -2.08 7.57 -10.18
CA SER A 66 -2.46 8.71 -11.00
C SER A 66 -3.91 9.10 -10.73
N THR A 67 -4.18 10.40 -10.73
CA THR A 67 -5.52 10.98 -10.62
C THR A 67 -6.44 10.67 -11.81
N LYS A 68 -5.90 10.07 -12.89
CA LYS A 68 -6.72 9.54 -14.00
C LYS A 68 -7.66 8.43 -13.54
N ASP A 69 -7.30 7.75 -12.47
CA ASP A 69 -8.09 6.69 -11.87
C ASP A 69 -8.69 7.20 -10.55
N PRO A 70 -10.02 7.29 -10.42
CA PRO A 70 -10.65 7.79 -9.20
C PRO A 70 -10.33 6.91 -7.98
N ASP A 71 -10.10 5.61 -8.16
CA ASP A 71 -9.77 4.68 -7.07
C ASP A 71 -8.39 4.98 -6.46
N HIS A 72 -7.57 5.80 -7.12
CA HIS A 72 -6.24 6.18 -6.63
C HIS A 72 -6.27 7.38 -5.69
N LEU A 73 -7.39 8.10 -5.59
CA LEU A 73 -7.48 9.31 -4.76
C LEU A 73 -7.12 9.02 -3.29
N LYS A 74 -7.54 7.85 -2.77
CA LYS A 74 -7.23 7.39 -1.41
C LYS A 74 -5.74 7.15 -1.14
N PHE A 75 -4.88 7.12 -2.17
CA PHE A 75 -3.42 7.03 -2.00
C PHE A 75 -2.71 8.35 -2.28
N LEU A 76 -3.42 9.35 -2.81
CA LEU A 76 -2.85 10.59 -3.36
C LEU A 76 -3.32 11.86 -2.66
N PHE A 77 -4.43 11.79 -1.93
CA PHE A 77 -5.02 12.93 -1.25
C PHE A 77 -5.21 12.64 0.23
N GLU A 78 -4.41 13.29 1.06
CA GLU A 78 -4.44 13.19 2.52
C GLU A 78 -5.76 13.64 3.15
N GLY A 79 -6.56 14.42 2.42
CA GLY A 79 -7.92 14.81 2.81
C GLY A 79 -9.02 13.79 2.45
N SER A 80 -8.67 12.67 1.80
CA SER A 80 -9.60 11.57 1.55
C SER A 80 -9.94 10.86 2.85
N GLU A 81 -11.22 10.56 3.10
CA GLU A 81 -11.64 9.78 4.29
C GLU A 81 -11.04 8.37 4.30
N GLU A 82 -10.81 7.80 3.11
CA GLU A 82 -10.15 6.51 2.92
C GLU A 82 -8.62 6.62 2.80
N PHE A 83 -8.01 7.77 3.12
CA PHE A 83 -6.58 7.98 2.88
C PHE A 83 -5.75 6.88 3.53
N CYS A 84 -4.97 6.19 2.71
CA CYS A 84 -4.15 5.08 3.14
C CYS A 84 -2.85 5.01 2.35
N CYS A 85 -1.90 4.28 2.92
CA CYS A 85 -0.59 4.06 2.32
C CYS A 85 -0.59 2.76 1.52
N LEU A 86 0.09 2.75 0.37
CA LEU A 86 0.34 1.52 -0.38
C LEU A 86 1.11 0.51 0.48
N PRO A 87 0.70 -0.77 0.56
CA PRO A 87 1.40 -1.77 1.37
C PRO A 87 2.89 -1.91 1.03
N SER A 88 3.26 -1.75 -0.24
CA SER A 88 4.64 -1.82 -0.72
C SER A 88 5.52 -0.65 -0.27
N PHE A 89 4.95 0.44 0.25
CA PHE A 89 5.70 1.51 0.92
C PHE A 89 6.47 1.00 2.13
N GLY A 90 6.04 -0.10 2.76
CA GLY A 90 6.75 -0.73 3.88
C GLY A 90 8.19 -1.13 3.55
N VAL A 91 8.58 -1.16 2.28
CA VAL A 91 9.97 -1.37 1.85
C VAL A 91 10.84 -0.13 2.06
N ILE A 92 10.28 1.08 2.05
CA ILE A 92 11.02 2.35 2.08
C ILE A 92 11.70 2.60 3.44
N PRO A 93 11.00 2.52 4.59
CA PRO A 93 11.64 2.65 5.91
C PRO A 93 12.70 1.57 6.16
N ALA A 94 12.50 0.38 5.59
CA ALA A 94 13.44 -0.73 5.69
C ALA A 94 14.63 -0.58 4.75
N GLN A 95 14.45 0.02 3.57
CA GLN A 95 15.52 0.35 2.64
C GLN A 95 16.42 1.45 3.24
N SER A 96 15.84 2.48 3.85
CA SER A 96 16.56 3.54 4.55
C SER A 96 17.59 2.97 5.54
N SER A 97 17.22 1.94 6.32
CA SER A 97 18.14 1.33 7.28
C SER A 97 19.30 0.55 6.66
N MET A 98 19.27 0.25 5.36
CA MET A 98 20.37 -0.41 4.66
C MET A 98 21.38 0.57 4.10
N PHE A 99 20.93 1.76 3.69
CA PHE A 99 21.74 2.71 2.92
C PHE A 99 22.12 3.96 3.70
N ASP A 100 21.74 4.07 4.97
CA ASP A 100 22.00 5.29 5.73
C ASP A 100 23.50 5.53 5.98
N GLY A 101 23.97 6.56 5.27
CA GLY A 101 25.29 7.17 5.30
C GLY A 101 25.40 8.28 4.24
N VAL A 102 24.36 9.08 4.06
CA VAL A 102 24.47 10.38 3.38
C VAL A 102 24.09 11.46 4.39
N PRO A 103 25.03 12.34 4.78
CA PRO A 103 24.72 13.45 5.68
C PRO A 103 23.64 14.32 5.05
N SER A 104 22.68 14.76 5.87
CA SER A 104 21.74 15.82 5.54
C SER A 104 22.45 16.99 4.89
N LEU A 105 22.04 17.37 3.67
CA LEU A 105 22.45 18.60 3.02
C LEU A 105 22.18 19.78 3.98
N PRO A 106 23.21 20.56 4.38
CA PRO A 106 22.99 21.71 5.24
C PRO A 106 22.29 22.81 4.43
N GLY A 107 21.07 23.21 4.84
CA GLY A 107 20.43 24.40 4.28
C GLY A 107 18.91 24.42 4.16
N LEU A 108 18.18 23.36 4.49
CA LEU A 108 16.71 23.38 4.42
C LEU A 108 16.09 23.22 5.82
N ASN A 109 15.98 24.34 6.53
CA ASN A 109 15.28 24.39 7.82
C ASN A 109 13.83 24.82 7.55
N ILE A 110 12.95 23.85 7.28
CA ILE A 110 11.50 24.10 7.21
C ILE A 110 10.87 23.48 8.47
N ASP A 111 10.55 24.35 9.41
CA ASP A 111 9.80 23.99 10.60
C ASP A 111 8.30 23.88 10.26
N LEU A 112 7.87 22.69 9.84
CA LEU A 112 6.45 22.33 9.71
C LEU A 112 5.98 21.68 11.02
N ALA A 113 5.79 22.51 12.04
CA ALA A 113 5.16 22.12 13.28
C ALA A 113 3.66 21.84 13.05
N LYS A 114 3.22 20.66 13.55
CA LYS A 114 1.86 20.08 13.53
C LYS A 114 1.42 19.41 12.24
N VAL A 115 2.17 18.42 11.80
CA VAL A 115 1.72 17.38 10.86
C VAL A 115 1.78 16.02 11.58
N TRP A 116 0.88 15.09 11.24
CA TRP A 116 0.85 13.72 11.76
C TRP A 116 2.19 13.02 11.47
N LYS A 117 3.17 13.18 12.36
CA LYS A 117 4.49 12.56 12.25
C LYS A 117 4.39 11.14 12.76
N ARG A 118 4.60 10.16 11.88
CA ARG A 118 4.79 8.76 12.27
C ARG A 118 6.28 8.46 12.27
N GLU A 119 6.75 7.90 13.38
CA GLU A 119 8.14 7.50 13.57
C GLU A 119 8.20 5.98 13.51
N LEU A 120 9.06 5.44 12.64
CA LEU A 120 9.30 4.01 12.49
C LEU A 120 10.75 3.69 12.82
N THR A 121 10.95 2.63 13.57
CA THR A 121 12.27 2.14 13.96
C THR A 121 12.56 0.85 13.24
N SER A 122 13.58 0.83 12.38
CA SER A 122 14.01 -0.34 11.63
C SER A 122 15.25 -0.96 12.25
N VAL A 123 15.19 -2.26 12.55
CA VAL A 123 16.30 -3.06 13.06
C VAL A 123 16.69 -4.09 12.00
N SER A 124 17.86 -3.89 11.41
CA SER A 124 18.40 -4.77 10.37
C SER A 124 19.30 -5.85 10.99
N THR A 125 19.28 -7.06 10.44
CA THR A 125 20.10 -8.20 10.88
C THR A 125 20.59 -8.99 9.67
N VAL A 126 21.86 -9.36 9.64
CA VAL A 126 22.38 -10.26 8.60
C VAL A 126 21.80 -11.65 8.83
N ALA A 127 20.84 -12.02 7.98
CA ALA A 127 20.16 -13.31 8.07
C ALA A 127 21.07 -14.44 7.58
N ASP A 128 21.77 -14.23 6.47
CA ASP A 128 22.67 -15.23 5.89
C ASP A 128 23.61 -14.67 4.83
N ILE A 129 24.65 -15.44 4.48
CA ILE A 129 25.57 -15.17 3.36
C ILE A 129 25.71 -16.44 2.53
N LEU A 130 25.50 -16.33 1.21
CA LEU A 130 25.52 -17.46 0.27
C LEU A 130 26.55 -17.25 -0.83
N ASP A 131 27.24 -18.32 -1.19
CA ASP A 131 28.15 -18.34 -2.33
C ASP A 131 27.41 -18.81 -3.59
N LYS A 132 27.46 -18.00 -4.65
CA LYS A 132 26.89 -18.32 -5.97
C LYS A 132 27.95 -18.59 -7.03
N GLY A 133 29.21 -18.74 -6.64
CA GLY A 133 30.35 -18.93 -7.52
C GLY A 133 30.85 -17.59 -8.04
N SER A 134 30.15 -16.99 -9.00
CA SER A 134 30.54 -15.69 -9.59
C SER A 134 30.17 -14.47 -8.74
N GLY A 135 29.62 -14.67 -7.55
CA GLY A 135 29.17 -13.59 -6.66
C GLY A 135 28.65 -14.12 -5.32
N ALA A 136 28.45 -13.21 -4.38
CA ALA A 136 27.85 -13.48 -3.07
C ALA A 136 26.40 -12.99 -3.01
N VAL A 137 25.57 -13.66 -2.21
CA VAL A 137 24.27 -13.16 -1.79
C VAL A 137 24.29 -12.86 -0.31
N LEU A 138 23.97 -11.63 0.06
CA LEU A 138 23.74 -11.21 1.44
C LEU A 138 22.24 -11.13 1.69
N LEU A 139 21.74 -11.92 2.64
CA LEU A 139 20.37 -11.85 3.11
C LEU A 139 20.30 -10.96 4.35
N ILE A 140 19.47 -9.92 4.30
CA ILE A 140 19.27 -8.99 5.41
C ILE A 140 17.80 -8.98 5.77
N ASP A 141 17.50 -9.35 7.01
CA ASP A 141 16.19 -9.20 7.62
C ASP A 141 16.08 -7.82 8.24
N VAL A 142 14.98 -7.12 8.00
CA VAL A 142 14.69 -5.81 8.58
C VAL A 142 13.31 -5.85 9.22
N ASN A 143 13.26 -5.68 10.54
CA ASN A 143 12.02 -5.56 11.29
C ASN A 143 11.75 -4.08 11.58
N THR A 144 10.60 -3.58 11.17
CA THR A 144 10.22 -2.17 11.34
C THR A 144 9.07 -2.04 12.32
N TYR A 145 9.25 -1.19 13.33
CA TYR A 145 8.37 -1.03 14.47
C TYR A 145 7.77 0.37 14.55
N CYS A 146 6.54 0.47 15.05
CA CYS A 146 5.94 1.72 15.52
C CYS A 146 5.77 1.61 17.03
N GLY A 147 6.63 2.28 17.80
CA GLY A 147 6.73 2.03 19.24
C GLY A 147 7.16 0.57 19.52
N LYS A 148 6.28 -0.22 20.12
CA LYS A 148 6.54 -1.65 20.41
C LYS A 148 5.95 -2.60 19.37
N ASP A 149 5.08 -2.10 18.49
CA ASP A 149 4.34 -2.94 17.56
C ASP A 149 5.15 -3.17 16.28
N LEU A 150 5.30 -4.44 15.89
CA LEU A 150 5.91 -4.80 14.60
C LEU A 150 4.93 -4.43 13.48
N VAL A 151 5.32 -3.50 12.62
CA VAL A 151 4.49 -3.01 11.51
C VAL A 151 4.75 -3.82 10.25
N CYS A 152 6.01 -4.05 9.90
CA CYS A 152 6.37 -4.86 8.74
C CYS A 152 7.73 -5.54 8.91
N TYR A 153 7.92 -6.61 8.14
CA TYR A 153 9.16 -7.34 8.00
C TYR A 153 9.57 -7.33 6.53
N ASN A 154 10.83 -7.01 6.26
CA ASN A 154 11.43 -7.05 4.93
C ASN A 154 12.62 -8.00 4.95
N GLN A 155 12.81 -8.77 3.87
CA GLN A 155 14.04 -9.51 3.63
C GLN A 155 14.63 -9.10 2.29
N PHE A 156 15.76 -8.40 2.34
CA PHE A 156 16.51 -8.02 1.16
C PHE A 156 17.52 -9.09 0.81
N SER A 157 17.63 -9.40 -0.48
CA SER A 157 18.61 -10.33 -1.03
C SER A 157 19.52 -9.55 -1.97
N LEU A 158 20.66 -9.09 -1.46
CA LEU A 158 21.62 -8.29 -2.22
C LEU A 158 22.62 -9.22 -2.91
N PHE A 159 22.87 -9.00 -4.20
CA PHE A 159 23.84 -9.78 -4.98
C PHE A 159 25.07 -8.92 -5.27
N PHE A 160 26.23 -9.40 -4.85
CA PHE A 160 27.52 -8.75 -5.08
C PHE A 160 28.28 -9.53 -6.15
N VAL A 161 28.42 -8.95 -7.33
CA VAL A 161 29.15 -9.52 -8.45
C VAL A 161 30.63 -9.62 -8.10
N GLY A 162 31.28 -10.75 -8.40
CA GLY A 162 32.72 -10.96 -8.16
C GLY A 162 33.07 -11.43 -6.75
N ALA A 163 32.21 -11.17 -5.76
CA ALA A 163 32.45 -11.51 -4.34
C ALA A 163 32.16 -13.00 -3.99
N GLY A 164 32.11 -13.90 -4.97
CA GLY A 164 31.83 -15.33 -4.75
C GLY A 164 33.09 -16.20 -4.72
N GLY A 165 32.92 -17.52 -4.69
CA GLY A 165 34.04 -18.48 -4.77
C GLY A 165 34.76 -18.74 -3.44
N PHE A 166 34.18 -18.29 -2.33
CA PHE A 166 34.70 -18.48 -0.97
C PHE A 166 34.31 -19.85 -0.36
N GLY A 167 33.61 -20.71 -1.11
CA GLY A 167 33.26 -22.07 -0.68
C GLY A 167 32.08 -22.13 0.28
N GLY A 168 31.25 -21.09 0.32
CA GLY A 168 30.06 -21.02 1.18
C GLY A 168 28.89 -21.88 0.70
N LYS A 169 27.87 -22.02 1.55
CA LYS A 169 26.63 -22.70 1.18
C LYS A 169 25.91 -21.97 0.06
N ARG A 170 25.25 -22.74 -0.83
CA ARG A 170 24.51 -22.18 -1.98
C ARG A 170 23.05 -21.84 -1.65
N THR A 171 22.50 -22.35 -0.56
CA THR A 171 21.09 -22.20 -0.16
C THR A 171 20.97 -21.84 1.31
N SER A 172 19.86 -21.23 1.70
CA SER A 172 19.55 -20.84 3.07
C SER A 172 18.13 -21.26 3.43
N GLU A 173 17.96 -21.84 4.62
CA GLU A 173 16.64 -22.09 5.22
C GLU A 173 15.98 -20.79 5.73
N ARG A 174 16.77 -19.73 5.93
CA ARG A 174 16.27 -18.41 6.36
C ARG A 174 15.71 -17.60 5.19
N ALA A 175 16.05 -17.97 3.95
CA ALA A 175 15.55 -17.29 2.76
C ALA A 175 14.06 -17.55 2.54
N LYS A 176 13.27 -16.49 2.42
CA LYS A 176 11.90 -16.60 1.90
C LYS A 176 11.98 -16.93 0.41
N LEU A 177 11.47 -18.10 0.01
CA LEU A 177 11.60 -18.62 -1.34
C LEU A 177 10.62 -17.94 -2.31
N THR A 178 11.02 -17.86 -3.58
CA THR A 178 10.14 -17.43 -4.68
C THR A 178 9.24 -18.57 -5.12
N ALA A 179 8.16 -18.25 -5.84
CA ALA A 179 7.24 -19.26 -6.37
C ALA A 179 6.99 -19.00 -7.86
N ASN A 180 7.30 -19.98 -8.70
CA ASN A 180 7.01 -19.88 -10.13
C ASN A 180 5.50 -19.81 -10.37
N PRO A 181 5.04 -19.08 -11.39
CA PRO A 181 3.63 -19.06 -11.75
C PRO A 181 3.16 -20.43 -12.28
N PRO A 182 1.86 -20.73 -12.16
CA PRO A 182 1.25 -21.91 -12.77
C PRO A 182 1.50 -22.00 -14.28
N LYS A 183 1.63 -23.23 -14.82
CA LYS A 183 1.83 -23.50 -16.25
C LYS A 183 0.51 -23.42 -17.04
N ARG A 184 -0.19 -22.30 -16.94
CA ARG A 184 -1.45 -21.98 -17.65
C ARG A 184 -1.47 -20.50 -18.02
N LEU A 185 -2.44 -20.06 -18.84
CA LEU A 185 -2.60 -18.63 -19.15
C LEU A 185 -2.88 -17.81 -17.87
N PRO A 186 -2.42 -16.54 -17.80
CA PRO A 186 -2.73 -15.64 -16.69
C PRO A 186 -4.24 -15.42 -16.55
N ASP A 187 -4.71 -15.29 -15.31
CA ASP A 187 -6.11 -14.93 -15.02
C ASP A 187 -6.37 -13.45 -15.28
N ALA A 188 -5.35 -12.61 -15.10
CA ALA A 188 -5.41 -11.19 -15.38
C ALA A 188 -4.05 -10.67 -15.88
N VAL A 189 -4.09 -9.67 -16.75
CA VAL A 189 -2.91 -8.98 -17.26
C VAL A 189 -3.18 -7.48 -17.25
N ILE A 190 -2.36 -6.71 -16.53
CA ILE A 190 -2.44 -5.25 -16.47
C ILE A 190 -1.18 -4.67 -17.12
N SER A 191 -1.35 -3.61 -17.92
CA SER A 191 -0.24 -2.91 -18.56
C SER A 191 -0.17 -1.46 -18.12
N ASP A 192 1.03 -1.03 -17.76
CA ASP A 192 1.31 0.33 -17.31
C ASP A 192 2.50 0.90 -18.06
N VAL A 193 2.33 2.09 -18.63
CA VAL A 193 3.43 2.82 -19.26
C VAL A 193 4.15 3.61 -18.17
N THR A 194 5.43 3.32 -17.96
CA THR A 194 6.28 4.15 -17.09
C THR A 194 6.59 5.46 -17.79
N THR A 195 6.75 6.56 -17.05
CA THR A 195 7.19 7.83 -17.65
C THR A 195 8.69 7.81 -17.94
N SER A 196 9.15 8.72 -18.81
CA SER A 196 10.60 8.98 -19.01
C SER A 196 11.31 9.32 -17.70
N ASP A 197 10.61 10.01 -16.81
CA ASP A 197 11.14 10.54 -15.55
C ASP A 197 10.76 9.67 -14.34
N GLN A 198 10.30 8.44 -14.56
CA GLN A 198 9.80 7.56 -13.49
C GLN A 198 10.88 7.30 -12.42
N ALA A 199 12.12 7.09 -12.84
CA ALA A 199 13.25 6.90 -11.94
C ALA A 199 13.61 8.19 -11.18
N ALA A 200 13.49 9.35 -11.84
CA ALA A 200 13.74 10.66 -11.25
C ALA A 200 12.72 11.00 -10.15
N LEU A 201 11.47 10.56 -10.32
CA LEU A 201 10.43 10.70 -9.29
C LEU A 201 10.60 9.65 -8.17
N TYR A 202 10.74 8.37 -8.52
CA TYR A 202 10.81 7.28 -7.54
C TYR A 202 11.99 7.40 -6.57
N ARG A 203 13.16 7.85 -7.05
CA ARG A 203 14.34 8.04 -6.18
C ARG A 203 14.11 9.01 -5.03
N LEU A 204 13.14 9.94 -5.15
CA LEU A 204 12.79 10.86 -4.07
C LEU A 204 12.19 10.12 -2.85
N SER A 205 11.81 8.86 -3.00
CA SER A 205 11.43 7.98 -1.89
C SER A 205 12.62 7.38 -1.12
N GLY A 206 13.88 7.60 -1.54
CA GLY A 206 15.06 7.29 -0.72
C GLY A 206 16.22 6.58 -1.41
N ASP A 207 16.02 6.03 -2.62
CA ASP A 207 17.10 5.35 -3.36
C ASP A 207 17.77 6.29 -4.37
N TRP A 208 18.81 6.97 -3.89
CA TRP A 208 19.55 8.00 -4.62
C TRP A 208 20.63 7.44 -5.56
N ASN A 209 20.75 6.11 -5.71
CA ASN A 209 21.83 5.48 -6.47
C ASN A 209 21.94 6.09 -7.89
N PRO A 210 23.11 6.62 -8.28
CA PRO A 210 23.30 7.29 -9.57
C PRO A 210 23.06 6.37 -10.77
N LEU A 211 23.11 5.04 -10.60
CA LEU A 211 22.72 4.04 -11.61
C LEU A 211 21.36 4.32 -12.27
N HIS A 212 20.46 4.96 -11.53
CA HIS A 212 19.09 5.23 -11.95
C HIS A 212 18.88 6.59 -12.60
N LEU A 213 19.90 7.45 -12.64
CA LEU A 213 19.76 8.82 -13.14
C LEU A 213 20.93 9.31 -14.00
N ASP A 214 22.17 8.98 -13.63
CA ASP A 214 23.38 9.44 -14.33
C ASP A 214 23.76 8.47 -15.45
N PRO A 215 23.73 8.89 -16.74
CA PRO A 215 24.12 8.04 -17.86
C PRO A 215 25.56 7.52 -17.79
N SER A 216 26.50 8.33 -17.28
CA SER A 216 27.91 7.95 -17.17
C SER A 216 28.07 6.84 -16.14
N PHE A 217 27.40 6.96 -15.01
CA PHE A 217 27.42 5.94 -13.97
C PHE A 217 26.72 4.65 -14.42
N ALA A 218 25.59 4.76 -15.12
CA ALA A 218 24.91 3.60 -15.68
C ALA A 218 25.78 2.83 -16.68
N ALA A 219 26.57 3.54 -17.49
CA ALA A 219 27.52 2.93 -18.42
C ALA A 219 28.62 2.14 -17.71
N LEU A 220 29.14 2.62 -16.57
CA LEU A 220 30.09 1.87 -15.73
C LEU A 220 29.49 0.56 -15.20
N GLY A 221 28.19 0.56 -14.91
CA GLY A 221 27.43 -0.64 -14.53
C GLY A 221 27.10 -1.58 -15.71
N GLY A 222 27.54 -1.28 -16.93
CA GLY A 222 27.29 -2.07 -18.13
C GLY A 222 25.94 -1.81 -18.80
N PHE A 223 25.24 -0.72 -18.45
CA PHE A 223 23.95 -0.37 -19.05
C PHE A 223 24.09 0.75 -20.09
N LYS A 224 23.32 0.67 -21.17
CA LYS A 224 23.34 1.68 -22.24
C LYS A 224 22.77 3.04 -21.83
N LYS A 225 21.91 3.07 -20.80
CA LYS A 225 21.26 4.24 -20.23
C LYS A 225 20.78 3.92 -18.81
N PRO A 226 20.42 4.91 -17.98
CA PRO A 226 19.92 4.67 -16.64
C PRO A 226 18.72 3.71 -16.63
N ILE A 227 18.72 2.78 -15.67
CA ILE A 227 17.66 1.79 -15.49
C ILE A 227 16.69 2.24 -14.39
N LEU A 228 15.43 1.85 -14.50
CA LEU A 228 14.44 2.04 -13.46
C LEU A 228 14.76 1.17 -12.25
N HIS A 229 14.51 1.67 -11.04
CA HIS A 229 14.67 0.89 -9.82
C HIS A 229 13.84 -0.39 -9.87
N GLY A 230 14.44 -1.51 -9.46
CA GLY A 230 13.70 -2.77 -9.32
C GLY A 230 12.53 -2.63 -8.35
N LEU A 231 12.73 -1.90 -7.24
CA LEU A 231 11.69 -1.62 -6.26
C LEU A 231 10.55 -0.71 -6.78
N CYS A 232 10.81 0.10 -7.81
CA CYS A 232 9.75 0.83 -8.52
C CYS A 232 8.88 -0.14 -9.33
N THR A 233 9.49 -1.01 -10.14
CA THR A 233 8.79 -2.06 -10.90
C THR A 233 8.01 -3.00 -9.98
N PHE A 234 8.56 -3.29 -8.79
CA PHE A 234 7.88 -4.03 -7.72
C PHE A 234 6.64 -3.29 -7.20
N GLY A 235 6.73 -1.99 -6.95
CA GLY A 235 5.58 -1.17 -6.56
C GLY A 235 4.47 -1.17 -7.61
N PHE A 236 4.84 -1.11 -8.90
CA PHE A 236 3.90 -1.28 -10.02
C PHE A 236 3.16 -2.62 -9.95
N ALA A 237 3.89 -3.73 -9.83
CA ALA A 237 3.27 -5.04 -9.73
C ALA A 237 2.40 -5.19 -8.46
N ALA A 238 2.86 -4.67 -7.33
CA ALA A 238 2.15 -4.72 -6.05
C ALA A 238 0.80 -3.99 -6.13
N ARG A 239 0.76 -2.77 -6.69
CA ARG A 239 -0.49 -2.03 -6.84
C ARG A 239 -1.46 -2.71 -7.81
N ASN A 240 -0.94 -3.35 -8.86
CA ASN A 240 -1.76 -4.07 -9.84
C ASN A 240 -2.45 -5.27 -9.19
N VAL A 241 -1.72 -6.05 -8.39
CA VAL A 241 -2.30 -7.17 -7.64
C VAL A 241 -3.30 -6.68 -6.60
N LEU A 242 -2.95 -5.62 -5.85
CA LEU A 242 -3.82 -5.01 -4.85
C LEU A 242 -5.15 -4.56 -5.48
N LYS A 243 -5.11 -3.85 -6.60
CA LYS A 243 -6.31 -3.41 -7.32
C LYS A 243 -7.11 -4.60 -7.82
N GLN A 244 -6.47 -5.53 -8.53
CA GLN A 244 -7.14 -6.61 -9.24
C GLN A 244 -7.77 -7.67 -8.31
N PHE A 245 -7.12 -8.00 -7.20
CA PHE A 245 -7.52 -9.14 -6.36
C PHE A 245 -7.89 -8.77 -4.92
N ALA A 246 -7.63 -7.52 -4.51
CA ALA A 246 -8.00 -7.00 -3.21
C ALA A 246 -8.87 -5.74 -3.28
N SER A 247 -9.34 -5.32 -4.47
CA SER A 247 -10.22 -4.15 -4.63
C SER A 247 -9.65 -2.87 -4.01
N ASN A 248 -8.32 -2.73 -4.06
CA ASN A 248 -7.60 -1.64 -3.38
C ASN A 248 -7.85 -1.56 -1.85
N ASP A 249 -8.24 -2.65 -1.19
CA ASP A 249 -8.28 -2.77 0.27
C ASP A 249 -6.90 -3.18 0.78
N VAL A 250 -6.20 -2.22 1.39
CA VAL A 250 -4.84 -2.42 1.91
C VAL A 250 -4.78 -3.42 3.05
N ASN A 251 -5.87 -3.62 3.80
CA ASN A 251 -5.92 -4.56 4.92
C ASN A 251 -5.90 -6.01 4.46
N ARG A 252 -6.20 -6.25 3.18
CA ARG A 252 -6.14 -7.58 2.58
C ARG A 252 -4.76 -7.94 2.04
N PHE A 253 -3.81 -7.00 2.00
CA PHE A 253 -2.47 -7.26 1.48
C PHE A 253 -1.55 -7.77 2.60
N LYS A 254 -1.25 -9.08 2.60
CA LYS A 254 -0.51 -9.70 3.71
C LYS A 254 1.00 -9.71 3.49
N ALA A 255 1.45 -10.15 2.32
CA ALA A 255 2.86 -10.28 2.01
C ALA A 255 3.09 -10.29 0.51
N ILE A 256 4.30 -9.88 0.09
CA ILE A 256 4.74 -9.95 -1.29
C ILE A 256 6.18 -10.46 -1.35
N LYS A 257 6.48 -11.29 -2.34
CA LYS A 257 7.82 -11.80 -2.62
C LYS A 257 8.09 -11.70 -4.12
N VAL A 258 9.31 -11.32 -4.50
CA VAL A 258 9.75 -11.25 -5.89
C VAL A 258 11.21 -11.68 -6.05
N ARG A 259 11.62 -11.91 -7.30
CA ARG A 259 13.00 -11.88 -7.76
C ARG A 259 13.12 -10.95 -8.97
N PHE A 260 14.05 -10.01 -8.90
CA PHE A 260 14.42 -9.17 -10.05
C PHE A 260 15.27 -9.99 -11.03
N ALA A 261 14.95 -9.91 -12.32
CA ALA A 261 15.53 -10.76 -13.35
C ALA A 261 16.20 -9.96 -14.48
N LYS A 262 15.49 -9.01 -15.10
CA LYS A 262 16.00 -8.13 -16.17
C LYS A 262 15.73 -6.66 -15.84
N PRO A 263 16.59 -5.73 -16.31
CA PRO A 263 16.38 -4.31 -16.07
C PRO A 263 15.15 -3.81 -16.83
N VAL A 264 14.55 -2.76 -16.28
CA VAL A 264 13.52 -1.96 -16.95
C VAL A 264 14.11 -0.60 -17.23
N PHE A 265 13.81 -0.01 -18.38
CA PHE A 265 14.18 1.36 -18.69
C PHE A 265 12.97 2.29 -18.52
N PRO A 266 13.13 3.48 -17.92
CA PRO A 266 12.06 4.48 -17.87
C PRO A 266 11.51 4.77 -19.28
N GLY A 267 10.19 4.92 -19.37
CA GLY A 267 9.45 5.05 -20.64
C GLY A 267 8.91 3.74 -21.21
N GLN A 268 9.37 2.58 -20.73
CA GLN A 268 8.88 1.28 -21.18
C GLN A 268 7.54 0.90 -20.54
N THR A 269 6.84 -0.03 -21.19
CA THR A 269 5.56 -0.56 -20.73
C THR A 269 5.78 -1.82 -19.89
N LEU A 270 5.37 -1.77 -18.63
CA LEU A 270 5.30 -2.93 -17.75
C LEU A 270 4.03 -3.71 -18.03
N GLN A 271 4.12 -5.03 -18.07
CA GLN A 271 2.98 -5.94 -18.17
C GLN A 271 3.01 -6.91 -16.99
N THR A 272 2.13 -6.71 -16.02
CA THR A 272 1.96 -7.59 -14.85
C THR A 272 0.97 -8.69 -15.19
N GLU A 273 1.47 -9.91 -15.34
CA GLU A 273 0.68 -11.12 -15.53
C GLU A 273 0.42 -11.77 -14.17
N MET A 274 -0.82 -12.15 -13.88
CA MET A 274 -1.26 -12.60 -12.56
C MET A 274 -2.08 -13.88 -12.63
N TRP A 275 -1.87 -14.79 -11.68
CA TRP A 275 -2.59 -16.06 -11.53
C TRP A 275 -3.06 -16.21 -10.09
N LYS A 276 -4.36 -16.44 -9.90
CA LYS A 276 -4.97 -16.66 -8.59
C LYS A 276 -4.97 -18.15 -8.24
N GLU A 277 -4.28 -18.50 -7.18
CA GLU A 277 -4.24 -19.85 -6.59
C GLU A 277 -4.70 -19.74 -5.12
N GLY A 278 -6.01 -19.86 -4.90
CA GLY A 278 -6.64 -19.61 -3.59
C GLY A 278 -6.39 -18.18 -3.11
N ASN A 279 -5.67 -18.06 -1.99
CA ASN A 279 -5.32 -16.78 -1.36
C ASN A 279 -3.93 -16.25 -1.77
N ARG A 280 -3.25 -16.95 -2.69
CA ARG A 280 -1.98 -16.51 -3.24
C ARG A 280 -2.17 -16.09 -4.69
N ILE A 281 -1.78 -14.87 -5.00
CA ILE A 281 -1.71 -14.36 -6.36
C ILE A 281 -0.28 -14.49 -6.83
N HIS A 282 0.01 -15.48 -7.66
CA HIS A 282 1.28 -15.55 -8.36
C HIS A 282 1.33 -14.45 -9.42
N PHE A 283 2.50 -13.87 -9.67
CA PHE A 283 2.66 -12.90 -10.73
C PHE A 283 4.07 -12.88 -11.31
N GLN A 284 4.17 -12.34 -12.51
CA GLN A 284 5.43 -11.91 -13.11
C GLN A 284 5.21 -10.58 -13.83
N THR A 285 6.28 -9.80 -14.00
CA THR A 285 6.22 -8.54 -14.75
C THR A 285 7.18 -8.61 -15.92
N LYS A 286 6.66 -8.36 -17.12
CA LYS A 286 7.43 -8.26 -18.36
C LYS A 286 7.57 -6.82 -18.81
N VAL A 287 8.58 -6.56 -19.61
CA VAL A 287 8.67 -5.38 -20.47
C VAL A 287 7.98 -5.72 -21.79
N LYS A 288 6.87 -5.04 -22.09
CA LYS A 288 6.02 -5.38 -23.24
C LYS A 288 6.78 -5.28 -24.56
N GLU A 289 7.66 -4.30 -24.69
CA GLU A 289 8.41 -4.02 -25.91
C GLU A 289 9.44 -5.12 -26.25
N THR A 290 9.99 -5.80 -25.25
CA THR A 290 11.04 -6.81 -25.43
C THR A 290 10.58 -8.23 -25.14
N GLY A 291 9.47 -8.39 -24.42
CA GLY A 291 9.00 -9.67 -23.88
C GLY A 291 9.85 -10.19 -22.70
N GLU A 292 10.88 -9.46 -22.28
CA GLU A 292 11.76 -9.88 -21.19
C GLU A 292 11.05 -9.81 -19.83
N VAL A 293 11.31 -10.79 -18.98
CA VAL A 293 10.78 -10.84 -17.62
C VAL A 293 11.66 -10.00 -16.70
N ALA A 294 11.12 -8.89 -16.21
CA ALA A 294 11.77 -8.00 -15.24
C ALA A 294 11.60 -8.49 -13.79
N ILE A 295 10.41 -8.98 -13.45
CA ILE A 295 10.10 -9.62 -12.15
C ILE A 295 9.66 -11.05 -12.40
N ALA A 296 10.35 -12.00 -11.77
CA ALA A 296 10.08 -13.42 -11.85
C ALA A 296 9.79 -14.02 -10.47
N GLY A 297 9.08 -15.16 -10.46
CA GLY A 297 8.80 -15.92 -9.24
C GLY A 297 8.01 -15.14 -8.18
N GLY A 298 7.22 -14.15 -8.63
CA GLY A 298 6.50 -13.22 -7.78
C GLY A 298 5.24 -13.85 -7.20
N TYR A 299 4.90 -13.49 -5.97
CA TYR A 299 3.57 -13.75 -5.43
C TYR A 299 3.17 -12.68 -4.40
N VAL A 300 1.87 -12.51 -4.23
CA VAL A 300 1.24 -11.78 -3.13
C VAL A 300 0.32 -12.73 -2.37
N ASP A 301 0.48 -12.82 -1.06
CA ASP A 301 -0.52 -13.44 -0.20
C ASP A 301 -1.57 -12.40 0.18
N ILE A 302 -2.83 -12.72 -0.05
CA ILE A 302 -3.97 -11.87 0.32
C ILE A 302 -4.79 -12.52 1.44
N ILE A 303 -5.35 -11.69 2.31
CA ILE A 303 -6.36 -12.13 3.27
C ILE A 303 -7.69 -12.21 2.49
N PRO A 304 -8.42 -13.34 2.59
CA PRO A 304 -9.78 -13.41 2.06
C PRO A 304 -10.59 -12.24 2.58
N ALA A 305 -11.49 -11.70 1.75
CA ALA A 305 -12.58 -10.95 2.34
C ALA A 305 -13.27 -11.88 3.33
N LEU A 306 -13.51 -11.45 4.57
CA LEU A 306 -14.48 -12.13 5.42
C LEU A 306 -15.75 -12.25 4.59
N ASP A 307 -16.37 -13.44 4.58
CA ASP A 307 -17.67 -13.62 3.95
C ASP A 307 -18.63 -12.62 4.59
N LYS A 308 -18.79 -11.45 3.96
CA LYS A 308 -20.04 -10.72 4.08
C LYS A 308 -21.08 -11.72 3.60
N PRO A 309 -22.14 -12.03 4.37
CA PRO A 309 -23.14 -13.00 3.96
C PRO A 309 -23.53 -12.68 2.51
N SER A 310 -23.35 -13.71 1.66
CA SER A 310 -23.58 -13.70 0.23
C SER A 310 -24.61 -12.66 -0.15
N ALA A 311 -24.22 -11.73 -1.01
CA ALA A 311 -25.15 -10.89 -1.74
C ALA A 311 -26.30 -11.79 -2.19
N ARG A 312 -27.49 -11.54 -1.62
CA ARG A 312 -28.73 -12.01 -2.23
C ARG A 312 -28.75 -11.42 -3.64
N GLU A 313 -29.29 -12.21 -4.56
CA GLU A 313 -29.39 -11.93 -6.00
C GLU A 313 -29.55 -10.45 -6.36
N PRO A 314 -28.94 -10.00 -7.47
CA PRO A 314 -28.93 -8.59 -7.84
C PRO A 314 -30.36 -8.12 -8.10
N LEU A 315 -30.95 -7.44 -7.12
CA LEU A 315 -32.08 -6.57 -7.34
C LEU A 315 -31.55 -5.35 -8.11
N LYS A 316 -31.99 -5.25 -9.36
CA LYS A 316 -31.86 -4.05 -10.18
C LYS A 316 -32.31 -2.83 -9.39
N THR A 317 -31.41 -1.95 -8.98
CA THR A 317 -31.75 -0.55 -8.71
C THR A 317 -30.60 0.37 -9.04
N VAL A 318 -30.93 1.41 -9.77
CA VAL A 318 -30.10 2.55 -10.19
C VAL A 318 -29.51 3.20 -8.94
N GLY A 319 -28.17 3.27 -8.83
CA GLY A 319 -27.48 3.82 -7.64
C GLY A 319 -27.89 5.28 -7.37
N LEU A 320 -28.42 5.52 -6.19
CA LEU A 320 -28.74 6.86 -5.68
C LEU A 320 -27.52 7.41 -4.93
N GLN A 321 -27.30 8.72 -4.93
CA GLN A 321 -26.19 9.34 -4.21
C GLN A 321 -26.36 9.20 -2.69
N SER A 322 -27.60 9.23 -2.21
CA SER A 322 -27.97 9.01 -0.81
C SER A 322 -27.58 7.62 -0.28
N ASP A 323 -27.43 6.60 -1.13
CA ASP A 323 -27.05 5.25 -0.71
C ASP A 323 -25.73 5.26 0.07
N LEU A 324 -24.74 6.03 -0.42
CA LEU A 324 -23.43 6.18 0.22
C LEU A 324 -23.54 6.80 1.63
N VAL A 325 -24.44 7.77 1.79
CA VAL A 325 -24.65 8.45 3.09
C VAL A 325 -25.29 7.50 4.10
N PHE A 326 -26.29 6.71 3.69
CA PHE A 326 -26.90 5.74 4.59
C PHE A 326 -25.98 4.56 4.93
N GLU A 327 -25.08 4.17 4.03
CA GLU A 327 -24.00 3.22 4.33
C GLU A 327 -23.06 3.75 5.42
N GLU A 328 -22.67 5.03 5.34
CA GLU A 328 -21.82 5.66 6.34
C GLU A 328 -22.54 5.82 7.70
N ILE A 329 -23.82 6.23 7.70
CA ILE A 329 -24.63 6.26 8.93
C ILE A 329 -24.72 4.83 9.51
N SER A 330 -24.86 3.79 8.68
CA SER A 330 -24.88 2.40 9.12
C SER A 330 -23.59 2.00 9.83
N ARG A 331 -22.43 2.42 9.31
CA ARG A 331 -21.13 2.19 9.96
C ARG A 331 -21.06 2.88 11.32
N ARG A 332 -21.48 4.14 11.40
CA ARG A 332 -21.45 4.91 12.65
C ARG A 332 -22.38 4.36 13.72
N VAL A 333 -23.57 3.91 13.32
CA VAL A 333 -24.51 3.26 14.24
C VAL A 333 -23.97 1.93 14.76
N LYS A 334 -23.18 1.18 13.99
CA LYS A 334 -22.51 -0.03 14.52
C LYS A 334 -21.48 0.29 15.61
N GLU A 335 -20.76 1.41 15.47
CA GLU A 335 -19.73 1.83 16.44
C GLU A 335 -20.33 2.45 17.71
N LEU A 336 -21.29 3.36 17.56
CA LEU A 336 -21.81 4.20 18.64
C LEU A 336 -23.24 3.87 19.06
N GLY A 337 -23.85 2.84 18.48
CA GLY A 337 -25.29 2.65 18.54
C GLY A 337 -25.86 2.48 19.95
N ASN A 338 -25.12 1.89 20.88
CA ASN A 338 -25.53 1.82 22.29
C ASN A 338 -25.69 3.21 22.96
N GLU A 339 -24.84 4.17 22.61
CA GLU A 339 -24.95 5.55 23.10
C GLU A 339 -26.08 6.29 22.37
N LEU A 340 -26.16 6.11 21.05
CA LEU A 340 -27.16 6.76 20.22
C LEU A 340 -28.57 6.30 20.57
N VAL A 341 -28.80 5.01 20.83
CA VAL A 341 -30.10 4.47 21.26
C VAL A 341 -30.53 5.10 22.59
N LYS A 342 -29.62 5.20 23.57
CA LYS A 342 -29.90 5.84 24.87
C LYS A 342 -30.25 7.31 24.71
N LYS A 343 -29.53 8.03 23.85
CA LYS A 343 -29.74 9.47 23.64
C LYS A 343 -30.99 9.73 22.81
N VAL A 344 -31.24 8.97 21.75
CA VAL A 344 -32.28 9.27 20.74
C VAL A 344 -33.61 8.60 21.08
N ASN A 345 -33.61 7.29 21.26
CA ASN A 345 -34.77 6.44 21.57
C ASN A 345 -35.93 6.57 20.56
N ALA A 346 -35.63 6.45 19.25
CA ALA A 346 -36.62 6.63 18.17
C ALA A 346 -36.23 5.89 16.88
N VAL A 347 -37.23 5.62 16.03
CA VAL A 347 -37.07 5.04 14.69
C VAL A 347 -37.40 6.08 13.62
N PHE A 348 -36.49 6.30 12.68
CA PHE A 348 -36.62 7.25 11.59
C PHE A 348 -36.66 6.53 10.24
N GLN A 349 -37.65 6.85 9.42
CA GLN A 349 -37.71 6.39 8.03
C GLN A 349 -37.39 7.53 7.08
N TRP A 350 -36.69 7.23 6.00
CA TRP A 350 -36.35 8.15 4.92
C TRP A 350 -36.88 7.59 3.61
N ASP A 351 -37.80 8.31 2.98
CA ASP A 351 -38.33 8.03 1.66
C ASP A 351 -37.59 8.91 0.65
N ILE A 352 -36.58 8.35 0.01
CA ILE A 352 -35.78 9.04 -1.02
C ILE A 352 -36.50 8.95 -2.35
N THR A 353 -36.70 10.10 -3.00
CA THR A 353 -37.40 10.20 -4.28
C THR A 353 -36.44 10.53 -5.42
N LYS A 354 -36.74 10.02 -6.61
CA LYS A 354 -36.09 10.39 -7.88
C LYS A 354 -37.17 10.53 -8.93
N ASP A 355 -37.12 11.60 -9.73
CA ASP A 355 -38.15 11.92 -10.72
C ASP A 355 -39.58 11.95 -10.14
N GLY A 356 -39.71 12.43 -8.90
CA GLY A 356 -41.00 12.56 -8.19
C GLY A 356 -41.60 11.26 -7.64
N LYS A 357 -40.91 10.12 -7.76
CA LYS A 357 -41.33 8.82 -7.21
C LYS A 357 -40.37 8.34 -6.14
N THR A 358 -40.88 7.63 -5.12
CA THR A 358 -40.01 6.98 -4.12
C THR A 358 -39.14 5.95 -4.81
N ALA A 359 -37.84 6.19 -4.82
CA ALA A 359 -36.84 5.34 -5.45
C ALA A 359 -36.22 4.38 -4.43
N MET A 360 -36.08 4.81 -3.17
CA MET A 360 -35.54 4.00 -2.09
C MET A 360 -36.14 4.39 -0.75
N GLN A 361 -36.19 3.43 0.18
CA GLN A 361 -36.52 3.69 1.57
C GLN A 361 -35.37 3.23 2.46
N TRP A 362 -35.07 4.01 3.48
CA TRP A 362 -34.07 3.69 4.49
C TRP A 362 -34.66 3.84 5.88
N THR A 363 -34.26 2.98 6.80
CA THR A 363 -34.65 3.08 8.21
C THR A 363 -33.44 3.15 9.11
N ILE A 364 -33.45 4.14 10.01
CA ILE A 364 -32.51 4.30 11.12
C ILE A 364 -33.27 3.99 12.42
N ASP A 365 -33.03 2.81 12.97
CA ASP A 365 -33.57 2.37 14.26
C ASP A 365 -32.56 2.71 15.36
N LEU A 366 -32.87 3.75 16.15
CA LEU A 366 -32.13 4.12 17.36
C LEU A 366 -33.02 3.95 18.60
N LYS A 367 -33.86 2.91 18.59
CA LYS A 367 -34.79 2.56 19.67
C LYS A 367 -34.55 1.16 20.18
N ASN A 368 -34.22 0.23 19.28
CA ASN A 368 -34.11 -1.20 19.59
C ASN A 368 -32.66 -1.69 19.59
N GLY A 369 -32.34 -2.58 20.53
CA GLY A 369 -31.02 -3.22 20.62
C GLY A 369 -29.88 -2.21 20.73
N SER A 370 -28.80 -2.45 19.98
CA SER A 370 -27.68 -1.51 19.82
C SER A 370 -27.87 -0.52 18.68
N GLY A 371 -29.09 -0.39 18.14
CA GLY A 371 -29.38 0.41 16.96
C GLY A 371 -29.01 -0.27 15.64
N ALA A 372 -29.69 0.11 14.55
CA ALA A 372 -29.48 -0.44 13.22
C ALA A 372 -29.85 0.55 12.12
N VAL A 373 -29.19 0.44 10.97
CA VAL A 373 -29.61 1.10 9.72
C VAL A 373 -29.81 0.03 8.66
N TYR A 374 -30.93 0.07 7.95
CA TYR A 374 -31.25 -0.90 6.91
C TYR A 374 -32.08 -0.29 5.78
N GLN A 375 -31.93 -0.87 4.59
CA GLN A 375 -32.78 -0.57 3.44
C GLN A 375 -34.19 -1.16 3.65
N GLY A 376 -35.18 -0.40 3.22
CA GLY A 376 -36.60 -0.71 3.35
C GLY A 376 -37.32 0.16 4.38
N PRO A 377 -38.67 0.07 4.37
CA PRO A 377 -39.50 0.78 5.33
C PRO A 377 -39.25 0.24 6.75
N ALA A 378 -39.63 1.04 7.74
CA ALA A 378 -39.42 0.66 9.13
C ALA A 378 -40.23 -0.62 9.44
N ARG A 379 -39.55 -1.61 10.06
CA ARG A 379 -40.16 -2.91 10.42
C ARG A 379 -41.35 -2.76 11.37
N ASN A 380 -41.33 -1.70 12.18
CA ASN A 380 -42.42 -1.22 13.02
C ASN A 380 -42.77 0.21 12.60
N SER A 381 -43.87 0.78 13.11
CA SER A 381 -44.23 2.17 12.81
C SER A 381 -43.05 3.13 13.12
N PRO A 382 -42.60 3.95 12.16
CA PRO A 382 -41.56 4.94 12.42
C PRO A 382 -42.11 6.04 13.32
N ASP A 383 -41.26 6.58 14.21
CA ASP A 383 -41.59 7.75 15.02
C ASP A 383 -41.52 9.04 14.17
N THR A 384 -40.73 9.04 13.09
CA THR A 384 -40.65 10.13 12.13
C THR A 384 -40.31 9.62 10.73
N THR A 385 -40.95 10.17 9.71
CA THR A 385 -40.68 9.88 8.29
C THR A 385 -40.28 11.15 7.56
N PHE A 386 -39.14 11.10 6.87
CA PHE A 386 -38.63 12.16 6.01
C PHE A 386 -38.89 11.78 4.54
N THR A 387 -39.30 12.74 3.72
CA THR A 387 -39.44 12.53 2.27
C THR A 387 -38.80 13.70 1.52
N LEU A 388 -37.86 13.41 0.64
CA LEU A 388 -37.15 14.41 -0.17
C LEU A 388 -36.51 13.74 -1.41
N SER A 389 -36.06 14.53 -2.37
CA SER A 389 -35.32 14.03 -3.55
C SER A 389 -33.90 13.57 -3.17
N ASP A 390 -33.31 12.68 -3.97
CA ASP A 390 -31.90 12.30 -3.84
C ASP A 390 -30.99 13.53 -3.93
N GLU A 391 -31.28 14.46 -4.84
CA GLU A 391 -30.51 15.70 -4.99
C GLU A 391 -30.65 16.63 -3.78
N ASP A 392 -31.88 16.87 -3.29
CA ASP A 392 -32.10 17.73 -2.12
C ASP A 392 -31.53 17.12 -0.84
N PHE A 393 -31.54 15.78 -0.72
CA PHE A 393 -30.88 15.08 0.38
C PHE A 393 -29.38 15.36 0.39
N MET A 394 -28.74 15.28 -0.78
CA MET A 394 -27.32 15.58 -0.90
C MET A 394 -27.02 17.06 -0.63
N ASP A 395 -27.89 17.99 -1.04
CA ASP A 395 -27.74 19.40 -0.70
C ASP A 395 -27.82 19.66 0.81
N VAL A 396 -28.65 18.91 1.53
CA VAL A 396 -28.72 18.97 3.01
C VAL A 396 -27.45 18.40 3.64
N VAL A 397 -26.99 17.23 3.19
CA VAL A 397 -25.78 16.57 3.71
C VAL A 397 -24.52 17.41 3.46
N GLN A 398 -24.41 18.00 2.27
CA GLN A 398 -23.29 18.88 1.87
C GLN A 398 -23.42 20.31 2.42
N GLN A 399 -24.43 20.59 3.26
CA GLN A 399 -24.68 21.91 3.87
C GLN A 399 -24.91 23.04 2.86
N LYS A 400 -25.28 22.73 1.61
CA LYS A 400 -25.71 23.72 0.60
C LYS A 400 -27.07 24.31 0.95
N THR A 401 -27.90 23.54 1.64
CA THR A 401 -29.11 24.00 2.32
C THR A 401 -29.18 23.39 3.72
N ASN A 402 -29.94 24.00 4.63
CA ASN A 402 -30.20 23.40 5.94
C ASN A 402 -31.59 22.70 5.96
N PRO A 403 -31.80 21.71 6.85
CA PRO A 403 -33.06 20.95 6.90
C PRO A 403 -34.31 21.82 7.10
N GLN A 404 -34.20 22.90 7.89
CA GLN A 404 -35.31 23.82 8.15
C GLN A 404 -35.75 24.56 6.88
N LYS A 405 -34.79 25.09 6.11
CA LYS A 405 -35.02 25.77 4.83
C LYS A 405 -35.56 24.79 3.77
N ALA A 406 -35.04 23.56 3.73
CA ALA A 406 -35.58 22.51 2.86
C ALA A 406 -37.04 22.17 3.23
N PHE A 407 -37.38 22.16 4.53
CA PHE A 407 -38.75 21.91 4.99
C PHE A 407 -39.71 23.04 4.61
N PHE A 408 -39.37 24.29 4.91
CA PHE A 408 -40.23 25.45 4.58
C PHE A 408 -40.40 25.68 3.08
N SER A 409 -39.44 25.27 2.25
CA SER A 409 -39.55 25.31 0.78
C SER A 409 -40.31 24.13 0.17
N GLY A 410 -40.74 23.16 1.00
CA GLY A 410 -41.44 21.95 0.56
C GLY A 410 -40.56 20.86 -0.06
N LYS A 411 -39.25 21.07 -0.11
CA LYS A 411 -38.25 20.10 -0.62
C LYS A 411 -38.03 18.93 0.33
N LEU A 412 -38.14 19.18 1.63
CA LEU A 412 -38.17 18.16 2.67
C LEU A 412 -39.57 18.10 3.28
N LYS A 413 -40.20 16.94 3.30
CA LYS A 413 -41.44 16.69 4.04
C LYS A 413 -41.13 15.85 5.26
N VAL A 414 -41.76 16.18 6.38
CA VAL A 414 -41.62 15.45 7.64
C VAL A 414 -43.01 15.05 8.14
N LYS A 415 -43.19 13.77 8.46
CA LYS A 415 -44.41 13.21 9.06
C LYS A 415 -44.04 12.53 10.38
N GLY A 416 -44.93 12.60 11.38
CA GLY A 416 -44.69 12.05 12.71
C GLY A 416 -44.15 13.10 13.68
N ASN A 417 -43.31 12.69 14.62
CA ASN A 417 -42.84 13.55 15.71
C ASN A 417 -41.66 14.44 15.29
N ILE A 418 -41.97 15.67 14.86
CA ILE A 418 -40.98 16.66 14.39
C ILE A 418 -39.94 17.03 15.48
N MET A 419 -40.26 16.92 16.76
CA MET A 419 -39.27 17.19 17.82
C MET A 419 -38.14 16.13 17.81
N LEU A 420 -38.45 14.90 17.41
CA LEU A 420 -37.43 13.85 17.28
C LEU A 420 -36.52 14.08 16.07
N SER A 421 -36.99 14.74 15.00
CA SER A 421 -36.09 15.11 13.89
C SER A 421 -35.05 16.16 14.29
N GLN A 422 -35.44 17.14 15.11
CA GLN A 422 -34.50 18.14 15.65
C GLN A 422 -33.47 17.50 16.59
N LYS A 423 -33.92 16.55 17.42
CA LYS A 423 -33.05 15.78 18.32
C LYS A 423 -32.02 14.95 17.54
N LEU A 424 -32.44 14.31 16.46
CA LEU A 424 -31.54 13.58 15.56
C LEU A 424 -30.49 14.53 14.95
N GLU A 425 -30.90 15.71 14.48
CA GLU A 425 -29.99 16.69 13.89
C GLU A 425 -28.92 17.18 14.88
N MET A 426 -29.31 17.55 16.11
CA MET A 426 -28.35 18.01 17.14
C MET A 426 -27.30 16.94 17.44
N ILE A 427 -27.74 15.68 17.59
CA ILE A 427 -26.85 14.57 17.91
C ILE A 427 -25.91 14.28 16.74
N LEU A 428 -26.41 14.26 15.50
CA LEU A 428 -25.54 14.06 14.33
C LEU A 428 -24.51 15.18 14.17
N LYS A 429 -24.83 16.44 14.52
CA LYS A 429 -23.87 17.56 14.53
C LYS A 429 -22.76 17.39 15.57
N ASP A 430 -23.08 16.88 16.76
CA ASP A 430 -22.09 16.63 17.81
C ASP A 430 -21.08 15.56 17.39
N TYR A 431 -21.51 14.59 16.58
CA TYR A 431 -20.66 13.53 16.05
C TYR A 431 -20.02 13.84 14.68
N ALA A 432 -20.39 14.96 14.04
CA ALA A 432 -19.81 15.46 12.78
C ALA A 432 -18.66 16.47 12.99
N LYS A 433 -18.31 16.80 14.24
CA LYS A 433 -17.22 17.73 14.61
C LYS A 433 -15.93 17.03 15.08
N LEU A 434 -15.80 15.73 14.84
CA LEU A 434 -14.60 14.92 15.04
C LEU A 434 -14.13 14.41 13.68
#